data_AF-A0A946CB72-F1
#
_entry.id   AF-A0A946CB72-F1
#
_cell.length_a   1.000
_cell.length_b   1.000
_cell.length_c   1.000
_cell.angle_alpha   90.00
_cell.angle_beta   90.00
_cell.angle_gamma   90.00
#
_symmetry.space_group_name_H-M   'P 1'
#
loop_
_entity.id
_entity.type
_entity.pdbx_description
1 polymer ?
#
loop_
_entity_poly.entity_id
_entity_poly.type
_entity_poly.pdbx_seq_one_letter_code
_entity_poly.pdbx_strand_id
1 'polypeptide(L)'
;ILCSQDFLLDHPERIPQVIGAGWDLLIVDEAHHLEWNPEESSDGYCLVQSLALETASVLLLTATPQQLGAEGHFARLQLLDPHRYNDLDAFL
;
A
#
# COMPACT_ATOMS: atom_id res chain seq x y z
N ILE A 1 10.34 -9.29 9.58
CA ILE A 1 10.31 -8.35 10.74
C ILE A 1 8.87 -7.87 10.89
N LEU A 2 8.39 -7.57 12.10
CA LEU A 2 7.04 -7.03 12.33
C LEU A 2 7.13 -5.66 13.00
N CYS A 3 6.38 -4.69 12.48
CA CYS A 3 6.25 -3.33 13.00
C CYS A 3 4.92 -2.72 12.52
N SER A 4 4.42 -1.69 13.22
CA SER A 4 3.27 -0.92 12.75
C SER A 4 3.68 0.10 11.68
N GLN A 5 2.71 0.56 10.89
CA GLN A 5 2.90 1.67 9.95
C GLN A 5 3.22 2.96 10.70
N ASP A 6 2.46 3.27 11.75
CA ASP A 6 2.65 4.46 12.60
C ASP A 6 4.09 4.56 13.12
N PHE A 7 4.71 3.44 13.50
CA PHE A 7 6.09 3.44 13.96
C PHE A 7 7.06 3.97 12.89
N LEU A 8 6.85 3.64 11.62
CA LEU A 8 7.66 4.10 10.50
C LEU A 8 7.33 5.55 10.13
N LEU A 9 6.06 5.95 10.23
CA LEU A 9 5.62 7.32 9.98
C LEU A 9 6.14 8.30 11.04
N ASP A 10 6.19 7.87 12.31
CA ASP A 10 6.76 8.64 13.42
C ASP A 10 8.30 8.73 13.37
N HIS A 11 8.94 7.86 12.58
CA HIS A 11 10.41 7.77 12.43
C HIS A 11 10.82 7.78 10.95
N PRO A 12 10.59 8.90 10.24
CA PRO A 12 10.81 8.98 8.80
C PRO A 12 12.27 8.72 8.40
N GLU A 13 13.23 8.92 9.31
CA GLU A 13 14.63 8.59 9.10
C GLU A 13 14.89 7.09 8.86
N ARG A 14 13.95 6.22 9.26
CA ARG A 14 14.04 4.76 9.06
C ARG A 14 13.49 4.32 7.71
N ILE A 15 12.64 5.11 7.07
CA ILE A 15 11.98 4.73 5.81
C ILE A 15 13.00 4.30 4.74
N PRO A 16 14.10 5.02 4.48
CA PRO A 16 15.09 4.59 3.50
C PRO A 16 15.75 3.24 3.84
N GLN A 17 15.91 2.95 5.13
CA GLN A 17 16.51 1.70 5.60
C GLN A 17 15.57 0.52 5.37
N VAL A 18 14.27 0.71 5.63
CA VAL A 18 13.27 -0.34 5.43
C VAL A 18 13.06 -0.59 3.93
N ILE A 19 13.01 0.45 3.10
CA ILE A 19 12.90 0.31 1.65
C ILE A 19 14.14 -0.42 1.09
N GLY A 20 15.34 -0.02 1.50
CA GLY A 20 16.60 -0.62 1.03
C GLY A 20 16.97 -1.97 1.65
N ALA A 21 16.10 -2.58 2.46
CA ALA A 21 16.42 -3.82 3.18
C ALA A 21 16.36 -5.08 2.29
N GLY A 22 15.82 -4.99 1.07
CA GLY A 22 15.77 -6.10 0.11
C GLY A 22 14.83 -7.23 0.55
N TRP A 23 13.57 -6.90 0.83
CA TRP A 23 12.58 -7.89 1.26
C TRP A 23 12.19 -8.81 0.11
N ASP A 24 12.04 -10.11 0.41
CA ASP A 24 11.44 -11.07 -0.53
C ASP A 24 9.90 -11.02 -0.52
N LEU A 25 9.31 -10.68 0.63
CA LEU A 25 7.87 -10.68 0.87
C LEU A 25 7.45 -9.52 1.79
N LEU A 26 6.48 -8.73 1.33
CA LEU A 26 5.78 -7.71 2.09
C LEU A 26 4.38 -8.22 2.45
N ILE A 27 4.02 -8.17 3.74
CA ILE A 27 2.67 -8.46 4.20
C ILE A 27 2.11 -7.19 4.84
N VAL A 28 0.96 -6.74 4.34
CA VAL A 28 0.23 -5.60 4.92
C VAL A 28 -1.07 -6.11 5.49
N ASP A 29 -1.21 -6.01 6.80
CA ASP A 29 -2.44 -6.35 7.50
C ASP A 29 -3.38 -5.15 7.55
N GLU A 30 -4.68 -5.43 7.63
CA GLU A 30 -5.77 -4.47 7.59
C GLU A 30 -5.63 -3.38 6.51
N ALA A 31 -5.27 -3.81 5.29
CA ALA A 31 -4.99 -2.92 4.17
C ALA A 31 -6.20 -2.05 3.73
N HIS A 32 -7.38 -2.26 4.31
CA HIS A 32 -8.53 -1.39 4.17
C HIS A 32 -8.39 -0.03 4.88
N HIS A 33 -7.40 0.14 5.78
CA HIS A 33 -7.09 1.44 6.37
C HIS A 33 -6.22 2.34 5.46
N LEU A 34 -5.73 1.81 4.32
CA LEU A 34 -4.95 2.60 3.37
C LEU A 34 -5.88 3.51 2.56
N GLU A 35 -5.98 4.77 2.96
CA GLU A 35 -6.80 5.77 2.29
C GLU A 35 -6.10 6.27 1.01
N TRP A 36 -6.87 6.28 -0.09
CA TRP A 36 -6.42 6.70 -1.41
C TRP A 36 -7.60 7.24 -2.21
N ASN A 37 -7.38 8.34 -2.92
CA ASN A 37 -8.20 8.82 -4.01
C ASN A 37 -7.29 9.41 -5.11
N PRO A 38 -7.82 9.72 -6.31
CA PRO A 38 -7.01 10.23 -7.42
C PRO A 38 -6.29 11.56 -7.15
N GLU A 39 -6.80 12.39 -6.23
CA GLU A 39 -6.22 13.69 -5.89
C GLU A 39 -5.23 13.60 -4.72
N GLU A 40 -5.45 12.69 -3.78
CA GLU A 40 -4.70 12.58 -2.53
C GLU A 40 -4.55 11.13 -2.05
N SER A 41 -3.34 10.77 -1.61
CA SER A 41 -3.01 9.48 -1.02
C SER A 41 -2.48 9.69 0.40
N SER A 42 -2.92 8.85 1.34
CA SER A 42 -2.41 8.90 2.72
C SER A 42 -0.92 8.55 2.78
N ASP A 43 -0.23 9.05 3.82
CA ASP A 43 1.19 8.71 4.05
C ASP A 43 1.41 7.20 4.20
N GLY A 44 0.47 6.50 4.84
CA GLY A 44 0.47 5.04 4.95
C GLY A 44 0.40 4.35 3.59
N TYR A 45 -0.48 4.82 2.71
CA TYR A 45 -0.56 4.30 1.33
C TYR A 45 0.75 4.54 0.58
N CYS A 46 1.31 5.76 0.64
CA CYS A 46 2.57 6.12 -0.03
C CYS A 46 3.76 5.27 0.47
N LEU A 47 3.83 5.01 1.79
CA LEU A 47 4.85 4.15 2.38
C LEU A 47 4.71 2.70 1.87
N VAL A 48 3.50 2.14 1.92
CA VAL A 48 3.25 0.78 1.43
C VAL A 48 3.53 0.67 -0.06
N GLN A 49 3.14 1.66 -0.86
CA GLN A 49 3.43 1.70 -2.29
C GLN A 49 4.94 1.66 -2.56
N SER A 50 5.73 2.47 -1.83
CA SER A 50 7.18 2.49 -1.97
C SER A 50 7.81 1.14 -1.62
N LEU A 51 7.32 0.47 -0.58
CA LEU A 51 7.78 -0.87 -0.21
C LEU A 51 7.36 -1.94 -1.23
N ALA A 52 6.14 -1.85 -1.75
CA ALA A 52 5.62 -2.78 -2.74
C ALA A 52 6.40 -2.70 -4.07
N LEU A 53 6.81 -1.50 -4.50
CA LEU A 53 7.63 -1.32 -5.70
C LEU A 53 9.01 -1.97 -5.58
N GLU A 54 9.59 -2.02 -4.38
CA GLU A 54 10.90 -2.63 -4.13
C GLU A 54 10.83 -4.10 -3.68
N THR A 55 9.63 -4.66 -3.53
CA THR A 55 9.43 -6.03 -3.02
C THR A 55 8.72 -6.91 -4.05
N ALA A 56 9.34 -8.04 -4.41
CA ALA A 56 8.82 -8.90 -5.48
C ALA A 56 7.47 -9.56 -5.15
N SER A 57 7.22 -9.89 -3.88
CA SER A 57 5.98 -10.53 -3.43
C SER A 57 5.24 -9.64 -2.44
N VAL A 58 3.97 -9.33 -2.72
CA VAL A 58 3.11 -8.53 -1.84
C VAL A 58 1.85 -9.31 -1.50
N LEU A 59 1.54 -9.39 -0.20
CA LEU A 59 0.32 -9.99 0.33
C LEU A 59 -0.45 -8.94 1.13
N LEU A 60 -1.65 -8.62 0.67
CA LEU A 60 -2.57 -7.73 1.38
C LEU A 60 -3.62 -8.57 2.11
N LEU A 61 -3.66 -8.45 3.43
CA LEU A 61 -4.73 -8.98 4.27
C LEU A 61 -5.68 -7.83 4.59
N THR A 62 -6.96 -8.01 4.31
CA THR A 62 -7.92 -6.91 4.36
C THR A 62 -9.31 -7.43 4.68
N ALA A 63 -10.01 -6.74 5.58
CA ALA A 63 -11.45 -6.77 5.55
C ALA A 63 -11.97 -6.13 4.25
N THR A 64 -13.18 -6.49 3.83
CA THR A 64 -13.91 -5.78 2.77
C THR A 64 -14.95 -4.87 3.42
N PRO A 65 -14.58 -3.68 3.93
CA PRO A 65 -15.61 -2.73 4.33
C PRO A 65 -16.32 -2.28 3.06
N GLN A 66 -17.61 -2.57 2.97
CA GLN A 66 -18.49 -2.14 1.88
C GLN A 66 -18.47 -0.60 1.64
N GLN A 67 -17.91 0.17 2.60
CA GLN A 67 -17.83 1.63 2.59
C GLN A 67 -16.71 2.23 1.72
N LEU A 68 -15.64 1.51 1.36
CA LEU A 68 -14.54 2.07 0.56
C LEU A 68 -14.81 2.09 -0.96
N GLY A 69 -15.93 1.51 -1.41
CA GLY A 69 -16.31 1.49 -2.82
C GLY A 69 -15.31 0.79 -3.75
N ALA A 70 -15.51 0.98 -5.05
CA ALA A 70 -14.63 0.42 -6.08
C ALA A 70 -13.25 1.10 -6.10
N GLU A 71 -13.15 2.37 -5.73
CA GLU A 71 -11.91 3.15 -5.68
C GLU A 71 -10.92 2.61 -4.66
N GLY A 72 -11.36 2.33 -3.43
CA GLY A 72 -10.48 1.72 -2.43
C GLY A 72 -10.08 0.30 -2.79
N HIS A 73 -10.87 -0.43 -3.59
CA HIS A 73 -10.45 -1.71 -4.16
C HIS A 73 -9.39 -1.53 -5.24
N PHE A 74 -9.60 -0.59 -6.16
CA PHE A 74 -8.63 -0.22 -7.17
C PHE A 74 -7.28 0.16 -6.55
N ALA A 75 -7.26 1.01 -5.52
CA ALA A 75 -6.04 1.40 -4.83
C ALA A 75 -5.23 0.19 -4.33
N ARG A 76 -5.90 -0.78 -3.70
CA ARG A 76 -5.24 -2.02 -3.24
C ARG A 76 -4.72 -2.89 -4.39
N LEU A 77 -5.43 -2.92 -5.52
CA LEU A 77 -4.97 -3.63 -6.72
C LEU A 77 -3.78 -2.93 -7.38
N GLN A 78 -3.75 -1.59 -7.35
CA GLN A 78 -2.62 -0.79 -7.83
C GLN A 78 -1.35 -1.06 -7.01
N LEU A 79 -1.45 -1.29 -5.70
CA LEU A 79 -0.31 -1.72 -4.88
C LEU A 79 0.25 -3.10 -5.28
N LEU A 80 -0.58 -3.98 -5.86
CA LEU A 80 -0.16 -5.32 -6.29
C LEU A 80 0.41 -5.34 -7.71
N ASP A 81 -0.18 -4.57 -8.63
CA ASP A 81 0.25 -4.48 -10.02
C ASP A 81 -0.08 -3.09 -10.59
N PRO A 82 0.80 -2.09 -10.40
CA PRO A 82 0.55 -0.73 -10.83
C PRO A 82 0.54 -0.59 -12.36
N HIS A 83 1.13 -1.54 -13.10
CA HIS A 83 1.10 -1.53 -14.56
C HIS A 83 -0.25 -1.97 -15.10
N ARG A 84 -0.89 -2.95 -14.47
CA ARG A 84 -2.24 -3.41 -14.82
C ARG A 84 -3.33 -2.47 -14.33
N TYR A 85 -3.17 -1.87 -13.15
CA TYR A 85 -4.15 -1.00 -12.50
C TYR A 85 -3.64 0.45 -12.46
N ASN A 86 -3.51 1.05 -13.64
CA ASN A 86 -2.94 2.40 -13.82
C ASN A 86 -3.98 3.50 -14.09
N ASP A 87 -5.23 3.13 -14.37
CA ASP A 87 -6.32 4.03 -14.74
C ASP A 87 -7.59 3.61 -14.00
N LEU A 88 -8.09 4.51 -13.14
CA LEU A 88 -9.29 4.27 -12.34
C LEU A 88 -10.55 4.29 -13.21
N ASP A 89 -10.65 5.23 -14.16
CA ASP A 89 -11.83 5.37 -15.02
C ASP A 89 -12.00 4.14 -15.94
N ALA A 90 -10.89 3.53 -16.36
CA ALA A 90 -10.90 2.29 -17.12
C ALA A 90 -11.26 1.05 -16.27
N PHE A 91 -11.14 1.13 -14.94
CA PHE A 91 -11.43 0.04 -14.01
C PHE A 91 -12.90 0.00 -13.56
N LEU A 92 -13.55 1.17 -13.46
CA LEU A 92 -14.95 1.33 -13.04
C LEU A 92 -15.96 0.90 -14.11
#